data_AF-A0A9P3F4A8-F1
#
_entry.id   AF-A0A9P3F4A8-F1
#
_cell.length_a   1.000
_cell.length_b   1.000
_cell.length_c   1.000
_cell.angle_alpha   90.00
_cell.angle_beta   90.00
_cell.angle_gamma   90.00
#
_symmetry.space_group_name_H-M   'P 1'
#
loop_
_entity.id
_entity.type
_entity.pdbx_description
1 polymer ?
#
loop_
_entity_poly.entity_id
_entity_poly.type
_entity_poly.pdbx_seq_one_letter_code
_entity_poly.pdbx_strand_id
1 'polypeptide(L)'
;MPTLGRLRSLLRRRSSHADPTNPESSRPSPEEQKSNPSQDNTPLGEPPTTPTSPSQFLKRLGDNPSTPTRQLLQPYLAYELWLRKGFARGHPGVSDGLASLIPIYNGCQNLLTIRNLDREREDQAKYLMLVPEEKREENGVLAIVPSIDEYSKNFDAFTHGILAGLDWSNVVAAGSSALLPLLSRRKDVDYEEDPGVQDPRETYFQTIASSSDIDLFLYGLEDEEAAIKRIFELEAQIRRNQRLSSDAALTLRTEHAITFISPRYPYRHVQIILRLYKSISEILTGFDVDCACVAFDGKQVYSNPRGVAAIATRTNTIDLTRRSPSYENRLFKYRWHNFDVYWDGLDRSRIHINWDPYDDEFSPRQLIGLSRLVFFEGIVAEPEQKYHQRRRLRKIQESGDPLLTTPSGYAVLEIPYGERFTAARVRKYVDQHAKESPHFFGTIDEVVIQGMKRTKKNKGQLSGKVTFIKDDPGRQMIGSFHPITDDDWTKIAYEGLPEDS
;
A
#
# COMPACT_ATOMS: atom_id res chain seq x y z
N MET A 1 -14.82 -10.46 66.50
CA MET A 1 -14.38 -10.35 67.91
C MET A 1 -13.36 -11.44 68.15
N PRO A 2 -12.15 -11.16 68.66
CA PRO A 2 -11.59 -9.87 69.12
C PRO A 2 -10.62 -9.26 68.07
N THR A 3 -10.53 -7.94 67.81
CA THR A 3 -10.02 -6.80 68.61
C THR A 3 -8.56 -7.01 69.06
N LEU A 4 -7.59 -6.09 68.97
CA LEU A 4 -7.53 -4.64 69.24
C LEU A 4 -6.49 -4.00 68.27
N GLY A 5 -6.57 -2.75 67.80
CA GLY A 5 -6.57 -1.49 68.57
C GLY A 5 -5.13 -1.17 69.06
N ARG A 6 -4.51 0.01 68.91
CA ARG A 6 -4.99 1.39 68.86
C ARG A 6 -3.79 2.36 68.73
N LEU A 7 -4.08 3.57 68.23
CA LEU A 7 -3.52 4.92 68.52
C LEU A 7 -2.01 5.19 68.30
N ARG A 8 -1.59 6.13 67.44
CA ARG A 8 -1.74 7.62 67.39
C ARG A 8 -0.96 8.41 68.45
N SER A 9 -0.27 9.44 67.92
CA SER A 9 0.00 10.77 68.50
C SER A 9 1.24 10.87 69.40
N LEU A 10 2.03 11.96 69.49
CA LEU A 10 2.19 13.24 68.77
C LEU A 10 3.28 14.03 69.55
N LEU A 11 3.79 15.11 68.94
CA LEU A 11 4.52 16.28 69.53
C LEU A 11 6.03 16.13 69.73
N ARG A 12 6.88 17.16 69.54
CA ARG A 12 6.90 18.43 68.78
C ARG A 12 8.22 19.14 69.19
N ARG A 13 8.92 19.76 68.22
CA ARG A 13 9.71 21.03 68.32
C ARG A 13 11.04 20.98 69.13
N ARG A 14 12.14 21.69 68.80
CA ARG A 14 12.37 22.86 67.93
C ARG A 14 13.89 23.16 67.77
N SER A 15 14.25 23.86 66.67
CA SER A 15 15.35 24.86 66.52
C SER A 15 16.79 24.34 66.30
N SER A 16 17.65 24.86 65.40
CA SER A 16 17.64 26.03 64.50
C SER A 16 18.99 26.16 63.71
N HIS A 17 19.01 27.02 62.67
CA HIS A 17 20.16 27.62 61.92
C HIS A 17 20.83 26.75 60.84
N ALA A 18 21.22 27.23 59.64
CA ALA A 18 20.99 28.46 58.86
C ALA A 18 21.55 28.19 57.43
N ASP A 19 20.89 28.72 56.40
CA ASP A 19 21.39 28.93 55.02
C ASP A 19 21.92 30.40 54.92
N PRO A 20 22.57 30.92 53.85
CA PRO A 20 22.93 30.31 52.55
C PRO A 20 24.35 30.69 52.04
N THR A 21 24.86 30.00 51.01
CA THR A 21 25.65 30.65 49.94
C THR A 21 25.57 29.85 48.64
N ASN A 22 25.12 30.53 47.58
CA ASN A 22 25.08 30.09 46.19
C ASN A 22 26.35 30.62 45.50
N PRO A 23 26.96 29.85 44.58
CA PRO A 23 27.07 30.42 43.23
C PRO A 23 26.81 29.39 42.11
N GLU A 24 26.01 29.86 41.15
CA GLU A 24 26.10 29.63 39.71
C GLU A 24 26.44 28.23 39.19
N SER A 25 25.41 27.51 38.75
CA SER A 25 25.53 26.61 37.60
C SER A 25 24.56 27.07 36.50
N SER A 26 25.16 27.60 35.44
CA SER A 26 24.55 27.94 34.18
C SER A 26 23.97 26.69 33.52
N ARG A 27 22.63 26.67 33.37
CA ARG A 27 21.95 25.73 32.48
C ARG A 27 22.34 26.05 31.03
N PRO A 28 22.79 25.07 30.22
CA PRO A 28 22.78 25.26 28.78
C PRO A 28 21.33 25.16 28.28
N SER A 29 20.95 26.15 27.47
CA SER A 29 19.67 26.24 26.77
C SER A 29 19.46 25.07 25.80
N PRO A 30 18.22 24.62 25.55
CA PRO A 30 17.93 23.57 24.58
C PRO A 30 17.84 24.16 23.16
N GLU A 31 18.97 24.52 22.58
CA GLU A 31 19.13 24.70 21.14
C GLU A 31 20.36 23.87 20.70
N GLU A 32 20.23 23.15 19.59
CA GLU A 32 21.15 22.11 19.06
C GLU A 32 20.93 20.72 19.70
N GLN A 33 20.45 19.67 19.03
CA GLN A 33 20.66 19.25 17.65
C GLN A 33 19.36 18.66 17.07
N LYS A 34 18.71 19.41 16.18
CA LYS A 34 17.89 18.80 15.13
C LYS A 34 18.86 18.37 14.03
N SER A 35 19.38 17.15 14.11
CA SER A 35 19.99 16.53 12.94
C SER A 35 18.86 16.23 11.95
N ASN A 36 18.64 17.16 11.01
CA ASN A 36 18.04 16.79 9.73
C ASN A 36 18.84 15.59 9.20
N PRO A 37 18.21 14.52 8.69
CA PRO A 37 18.94 13.56 7.89
C PRO A 37 19.53 14.35 6.73
N SER A 38 20.86 14.47 6.72
CA SER A 38 21.60 15.10 5.66
C SER A 38 21.10 14.51 4.35
N GLN A 39 20.66 15.37 3.43
CA GLN A 39 20.63 14.98 2.02
C GLN A 39 22.03 14.47 1.72
N ASP A 40 22.15 13.15 1.55
CA ASP A 40 23.41 12.53 1.17
C ASP A 40 23.74 13.04 -0.23
N ASN A 41 24.48 14.15 -0.27
CA ASN A 41 24.86 14.89 -1.46
C ASN A 41 26.00 14.19 -2.20
N THR A 42 26.34 12.95 -1.85
CA THR A 42 27.23 12.14 -2.71
C THR A 42 26.60 12.01 -4.10
N PRO A 43 27.35 12.30 -5.18
CA PRO A 43 26.91 12.06 -6.54
C PRO A 43 26.38 10.63 -6.67
N LEU A 44 25.26 10.45 -7.37
CA LEU A 44 24.79 9.11 -7.68
C LEU A 44 25.84 8.46 -8.57
N GLY A 45 26.47 7.38 -8.12
CA GLY A 45 27.48 6.64 -8.89
C GLY A 45 26.90 6.00 -10.15
N GLU A 46 27.72 5.26 -10.89
CA GLU A 46 27.25 4.50 -12.05
C GLU A 46 26.19 3.44 -11.67
N PRO A 47 25.26 3.11 -12.60
CA PRO A 47 24.26 2.08 -12.34
C PRO A 47 24.93 0.72 -12.06
N PRO A 48 24.48 -0.03 -11.04
CA PRO A 48 24.92 -1.39 -10.81
C PRO A 48 24.69 -2.26 -12.04
N THR A 49 25.68 -3.09 -12.39
CA THR A 49 25.57 -4.03 -13.52
C THR A 49 24.55 -5.12 -13.20
N THR A 50 23.65 -5.39 -14.14
CA THR A 50 22.73 -6.54 -14.09
C THR A 50 23.21 -7.65 -15.03
N PRO A 51 23.00 -8.94 -14.71
CA PRO A 51 23.44 -10.04 -15.57
C PRO A 51 22.82 -10.04 -16.97
N THR A 52 21.58 -9.55 -17.09
CA THR A 52 20.85 -9.31 -18.34
C THR A 52 20.03 -8.03 -18.17
N SER A 53 19.54 -7.44 -19.25
CA SER A 53 18.63 -6.28 -19.12
C SER A 53 17.40 -6.67 -18.28
N PRO A 54 16.80 -5.74 -17.51
CA PRO A 54 15.58 -6.04 -16.75
C PRO A 54 14.46 -6.65 -17.60
N SER A 55 14.29 -6.18 -18.84
CA SER A 55 13.31 -6.72 -19.80
C SER A 55 13.51 -8.21 -20.14
N GLN A 56 14.71 -8.76 -19.91
CA GLN A 56 15.04 -10.17 -20.12
C GLN A 56 14.92 -11.02 -18.84
N PHE A 57 14.46 -10.45 -17.73
CA PHE A 57 14.39 -11.15 -16.44
C PHE A 57 13.49 -12.40 -16.49
N LEU A 58 12.38 -12.38 -17.25
CA LEU A 58 11.55 -13.57 -17.47
C LEU A 58 12.34 -14.72 -18.11
N LYS A 59 13.13 -14.39 -19.13
CA LYS A 59 14.02 -15.37 -19.78
C LYS A 59 15.04 -15.91 -18.80
N ARG A 60 15.64 -15.04 -17.97
CA ARG A 60 16.56 -15.44 -16.90
C ARG A 60 15.91 -16.43 -15.91
N LEU A 61 14.65 -16.22 -15.51
CA LEU A 61 13.95 -17.18 -14.65
C LEU A 61 13.77 -18.54 -15.35
N GLY A 62 13.36 -18.53 -16.62
CA GLY A 62 13.18 -19.73 -17.44
C GLY A 62 14.49 -20.50 -17.69
N ASP A 63 15.59 -19.80 -17.96
CA ASP A 63 16.91 -20.37 -18.21
C ASP A 63 17.57 -20.95 -16.93
N ASN A 64 17.05 -20.60 -15.74
CA ASN A 64 17.61 -21.00 -14.45
C ASN A 64 16.55 -21.63 -13.52
N PRO A 65 15.94 -22.77 -13.90
CA PRO A 65 14.84 -23.38 -13.13
C PRO A 65 15.27 -23.91 -11.76
N SER A 66 16.54 -24.30 -11.60
CA SER A 66 17.08 -24.90 -10.36
C SER A 66 17.74 -23.90 -9.40
N THR A 67 17.68 -22.61 -9.71
CA THR A 67 18.22 -21.52 -8.88
C THR A 67 17.10 -20.77 -8.18
N PRO A 68 17.19 -20.51 -6.86
CA PRO A 68 16.20 -19.70 -6.15
C PRO A 68 15.97 -18.34 -6.82
N THR A 69 14.70 -17.96 -6.94
CA THR A 69 14.26 -16.71 -7.56
C THR A 69 14.84 -15.49 -6.83
N ARG A 70 14.88 -15.51 -5.49
CA ARG A 70 15.49 -14.46 -4.68
C ARG A 70 16.96 -14.26 -5.02
N GLN A 71 17.71 -15.33 -5.25
CA GLN A 71 19.12 -15.24 -5.67
C GLN A 71 19.25 -14.61 -7.07
N LEU A 72 18.40 -15.00 -8.03
CA LEU A 72 18.42 -14.44 -9.38
C LEU A 72 18.03 -12.95 -9.41
N LEU A 73 17.21 -12.52 -8.45
CA LEU A 73 16.66 -11.17 -8.31
C LEU A 73 17.67 -10.17 -7.71
N GLN A 74 18.59 -10.60 -6.84
CA GLN A 74 19.47 -9.69 -6.08
C GLN A 74 20.14 -8.57 -6.91
N PRO A 75 20.78 -8.85 -8.07
CA PRO A 75 21.41 -7.78 -8.86
C PRO A 75 20.42 -6.71 -9.35
N TYR A 76 19.16 -7.09 -9.58
CA TYR A 76 18.10 -6.18 -10.03
C TYR A 76 17.55 -5.32 -8.90
N LEU A 77 17.56 -5.79 -7.65
CA LEU A 77 17.19 -4.97 -6.50
C LEU A 77 18.19 -3.84 -6.27
N ALA A 78 19.49 -4.13 -6.41
CA ALA A 78 20.54 -3.12 -6.34
C ALA A 78 20.37 -2.06 -7.46
N TYR A 79 20.09 -2.51 -8.69
CA TYR A 79 19.80 -1.61 -9.81
C TYR A 79 18.52 -0.79 -9.60
N GLU A 80 17.44 -1.38 -9.09
CA GLU A 80 16.19 -0.68 -8.79
C GLU A 80 16.38 0.37 -7.67
N LEU A 81 17.18 0.06 -6.63
CA LEU A 81 17.52 1.02 -5.58
C LEU A 81 18.30 2.22 -6.15
N TRP A 82 19.24 1.97 -7.07
CA TRP A 82 19.92 3.04 -7.80
C TRP A 82 18.94 3.87 -8.63
N LEU A 83 18.04 3.23 -9.38
CA LEU A 83 17.00 3.92 -10.14
C LEU A 83 16.11 4.80 -9.26
N ARG A 84 15.70 4.30 -8.08
CA ARG A 84 14.89 5.05 -7.13
C ARG A 84 15.58 6.33 -6.69
N LYS A 85 16.87 6.25 -6.34
CA LYS A 85 17.71 7.42 -6.02
C LYS A 85 17.87 8.34 -7.23
N GLY A 86 17.97 7.76 -8.43
CA GLY A 86 18.04 8.48 -9.70
C GLY A 86 16.80 9.32 -9.98
N PHE A 87 15.60 8.74 -9.88
CA PHE A 87 14.34 9.48 -10.00
C PHE A 87 14.23 10.56 -8.91
N ALA A 88 14.69 10.28 -7.69
CA ALA A 88 14.66 11.23 -6.56
C ALA A 88 15.47 12.49 -6.80
N ARG A 89 16.61 12.34 -7.48
CA ARG A 89 17.57 13.41 -7.74
C ARG A 89 17.42 14.03 -9.13
N GLY A 90 16.44 13.58 -9.92
CA GLY A 90 16.27 14.01 -11.30
C GLY A 90 17.45 13.64 -12.21
N HIS A 91 18.09 12.49 -11.98
CA HIS A 91 19.30 12.09 -12.68
C HIS A 91 19.07 11.90 -14.20
N PRO A 92 19.92 12.43 -15.10
CA PRO A 92 19.72 12.31 -16.55
C PRO A 92 19.67 10.85 -17.05
N GLY A 93 20.41 9.96 -16.40
CA GLY A 93 20.48 8.53 -16.74
C GLY A 93 19.21 7.71 -16.44
N VAL A 94 18.13 8.33 -15.95
CA VAL A 94 16.82 7.67 -15.76
C VAL A 94 15.73 8.17 -16.72
N SER A 95 16.12 8.90 -17.76
CA SER A 95 15.20 9.63 -18.66
C SER A 95 14.49 8.78 -19.71
N ASP A 96 15.00 7.59 -20.06
CA ASP A 96 14.43 6.77 -21.16
C ASP A 96 13.06 6.16 -20.85
N GLY A 97 12.56 6.27 -19.61
CA GLY A 97 11.22 5.84 -19.19
C GLY A 97 10.92 4.33 -19.23
N LEU A 98 11.79 3.54 -19.87
CA LEU A 98 11.71 2.08 -20.00
C LEU A 98 12.65 1.34 -19.03
N ALA A 99 13.42 2.05 -18.22
CA ALA A 99 14.36 1.45 -17.29
C ALA A 99 13.64 0.47 -16.33
N SER A 100 14.20 -0.71 -16.10
CA SER A 100 13.60 -1.74 -15.24
C SER A 100 12.24 -2.32 -15.67
N LEU A 101 11.67 -1.92 -16.82
CA LEU A 101 10.37 -2.43 -17.25
C LEU A 101 10.49 -3.79 -17.94
N ILE A 102 9.56 -4.67 -17.59
CA ILE A 102 9.33 -5.98 -18.18
C ILE A 102 7.96 -5.93 -18.86
N PRO A 103 7.89 -5.87 -20.20
CA PRO A 103 6.65 -6.10 -20.91
C PRO A 103 6.28 -7.59 -20.78
N ILE A 104 5.19 -7.88 -20.06
CA ILE A 104 4.80 -9.24 -19.69
C ILE A 104 4.45 -10.06 -20.94
N TYR A 105 3.66 -9.50 -21.85
CA TYR A 105 3.21 -10.18 -23.07
C TYR A 105 4.06 -9.78 -24.27
N ASN A 106 5.34 -10.15 -24.23
CA ASN A 106 6.32 -9.86 -25.28
C ASN A 106 7.07 -11.12 -25.77
N GLY A 107 6.36 -12.25 -25.85
CA GLY A 107 6.89 -13.52 -26.36
C GLY A 107 7.59 -14.39 -25.30
N CYS A 108 7.68 -13.92 -24.05
CA CYS A 108 8.26 -14.68 -22.92
C CYS A 108 7.24 -14.92 -21.79
N GLN A 109 5.96 -14.58 -21.97
CA GLN A 109 4.92 -14.71 -20.93
C GLN A 109 4.76 -16.14 -20.40
N ASN A 110 5.02 -17.14 -21.25
CA ASN A 110 4.97 -18.56 -20.90
C ASN A 110 6.08 -18.99 -19.92
N LEU A 111 7.11 -18.16 -19.72
CA LEU A 111 8.19 -18.39 -18.75
C LEU A 111 7.83 -17.86 -17.36
N LEU A 112 6.75 -17.08 -17.20
CA LEU A 112 6.28 -16.62 -15.90
C LEU A 112 5.44 -17.71 -15.23
N THR A 113 6.12 -18.73 -14.73
CA THR A 113 5.53 -19.87 -14.03
C THR A 113 5.68 -19.73 -12.52
N ILE A 114 4.85 -20.48 -11.78
CA ILE A 114 4.99 -20.66 -10.34
C ILE A 114 6.33 -21.34 -10.04
N ARG A 115 7.06 -20.81 -9.05
CA ARG A 115 8.39 -21.26 -8.62
C ARG A 115 8.38 -21.49 -7.11
N ASN A 116 8.24 -22.75 -6.70
CA ASN A 116 8.18 -23.12 -5.27
C ASN A 116 9.58 -23.32 -4.65
N LEU A 117 10.64 -23.31 -5.45
CA LEU A 117 12.01 -23.61 -5.02
C LEU A 117 12.48 -22.76 -3.84
N ASP A 118 12.20 -21.45 -3.85
CA ASP A 118 12.52 -20.53 -2.78
C ASP A 118 11.83 -20.92 -1.46
N ARG A 119 10.60 -21.44 -1.53
CA ARG A 119 9.88 -21.92 -0.35
C ARG A 119 10.43 -23.25 0.13
N GLU A 120 10.73 -24.17 -0.78
CA GLU A 120 11.17 -25.54 -0.47
C GLU A 120 12.56 -25.59 0.16
N ARG A 121 13.45 -24.66 -0.21
CA ARG A 121 14.84 -24.64 0.28
C ARG A 121 15.06 -23.79 1.52
N GLU A 122 14.14 -22.89 1.84
CA GLU A 122 14.33 -21.93 2.91
C GLU A 122 13.58 -22.27 4.18
N ASP A 123 14.08 -21.71 5.27
CA ASP A 123 13.50 -21.91 6.59
C ASP A 123 12.08 -21.33 6.63
N GLN A 124 11.10 -22.19 6.86
CA GLN A 124 9.69 -21.81 6.99
C GLN A 124 9.50 -20.80 8.14
N ALA A 125 10.39 -20.78 9.14
CA ALA A 125 10.35 -19.79 10.21
C ALA A 125 10.56 -18.35 9.72
N LYS A 126 11.10 -18.14 8.52
CA LYS A 126 11.32 -16.82 7.89
C LYS A 126 10.09 -16.25 7.18
N TYR A 127 9.04 -17.04 7.05
CA TYR A 127 7.78 -16.61 6.43
C TYR A 127 6.80 -16.12 7.47
N LEU A 128 5.95 -15.16 7.11
CA LEU A 128 4.81 -14.67 7.87
C LEU A 128 3.55 -14.91 7.06
N MET A 129 2.46 -15.23 7.75
CA MET A 129 1.14 -15.44 7.15
C MET A 129 1.23 -16.46 6.01
N LEU A 130 1.73 -17.67 6.26
CA LEU A 130 1.85 -18.69 5.21
C LEU A 130 0.50 -18.97 4.53
N VAL A 131 0.47 -19.06 3.20
CA VAL A 131 -0.69 -19.58 2.46
C VAL A 131 -0.79 -21.10 2.71
N PRO A 132 -1.97 -21.62 3.10
CA PRO A 132 -2.20 -23.06 3.29
C PRO A 132 -1.91 -23.87 2.03
N GLU A 133 -1.45 -25.12 2.20
CA GLU A 133 -0.99 -25.97 1.10
C GLU A 133 -2.07 -26.18 0.03
N GLU A 134 -3.32 -26.37 0.43
CA GLU A 134 -4.48 -26.58 -0.43
C GLU A 134 -4.83 -25.37 -1.32
N LYS A 135 -4.31 -24.18 -0.98
CA LYS A 135 -4.49 -22.94 -1.75
C LYS A 135 -3.30 -22.62 -2.64
N ARG A 136 -2.21 -23.38 -2.54
CA ARG A 136 -0.99 -23.14 -3.31
C ARG A 136 -1.15 -23.67 -4.73
N GLU A 137 -0.41 -23.03 -5.63
CA GLU A 137 -0.31 -23.48 -7.01
C GLU A 137 0.88 -24.44 -7.17
N GLU A 138 0.72 -25.39 -8.10
CA GLU A 138 1.75 -26.37 -8.41
C GLU A 138 2.96 -25.71 -9.09
N ASN A 139 4.16 -26.18 -8.78
CA ASN A 139 5.38 -25.65 -9.40
C ASN A 139 5.36 -25.84 -10.92
N GLY A 140 5.72 -24.80 -11.67
CA GLY A 140 5.82 -24.84 -13.13
C GLY A 140 4.53 -24.52 -13.89
N VAL A 141 3.38 -24.40 -13.23
CA VAL A 141 2.16 -23.89 -13.89
C VAL A 141 2.28 -22.39 -14.16
N LEU A 142 1.54 -21.84 -15.13
CA LEU A 142 1.55 -20.40 -15.37
C LEU A 142 1.06 -19.62 -14.14
N ALA A 143 1.84 -18.63 -13.71
CA ALA A 143 1.48 -17.77 -12.57
C ALA A 143 0.50 -16.64 -12.97
N ILE A 144 0.34 -16.44 -14.27
CA ILE A 144 -0.47 -15.40 -14.89
C ILE A 144 -1.41 -15.99 -15.94
N VAL A 145 -2.38 -15.19 -16.39
CA VAL A 145 -3.19 -15.58 -17.56
C VAL A 145 -2.34 -15.67 -18.83
N PRO A 146 -2.62 -16.62 -19.74
CA PRO A 146 -1.74 -16.99 -20.86
C PRO A 146 -1.59 -15.93 -21.96
N SER A 147 -2.49 -14.95 -22.07
CA SER A 147 -2.46 -13.96 -23.15
C SER A 147 -2.97 -12.57 -22.75
N ILE A 148 -2.55 -11.56 -23.50
CA ILE A 148 -3.04 -10.19 -23.33
C ILE A 148 -4.55 -10.09 -23.57
N ASP A 149 -5.12 -10.89 -24.48
CA ASP A 149 -6.56 -10.92 -24.74
C ASP A 149 -7.35 -11.44 -23.53
N GLU A 150 -6.83 -12.46 -22.84
CA GLU A 150 -7.43 -12.94 -21.60
C GLU A 150 -7.27 -11.94 -20.46
N TYR A 151 -6.11 -11.28 -20.36
CA TYR A 151 -5.91 -10.19 -19.43
C TYR A 151 -6.91 -9.05 -19.67
N SER A 152 -7.10 -8.62 -20.92
CA SER A 152 -8.04 -7.55 -21.27
C SER A 152 -9.48 -7.93 -20.90
N LYS A 153 -9.92 -9.16 -21.16
CA LYS A 153 -11.24 -9.65 -20.71
C LYS A 153 -11.37 -9.64 -19.20
N ASN A 154 -10.33 -10.08 -18.48
CA ASN A 154 -10.31 -10.04 -17.03
C ASN A 154 -10.33 -8.62 -16.48
N PHE A 155 -9.60 -7.70 -17.09
CA PHE A 155 -9.52 -6.30 -16.68
C PHE A 155 -10.85 -5.59 -16.95
N ASP A 156 -11.48 -5.83 -18.09
CA ASP A 156 -12.82 -5.34 -18.40
C ASP A 156 -13.86 -5.87 -17.41
N ALA A 157 -13.82 -7.16 -17.08
CA ALA A 157 -14.70 -7.75 -16.06
C ALA A 157 -14.44 -7.18 -14.65
N PHE A 158 -13.17 -7.02 -14.26
CA PHE A 158 -12.80 -6.41 -12.98
C PHE A 158 -13.32 -4.97 -12.85
N THR A 159 -13.28 -4.21 -13.94
CA THR A 159 -13.71 -2.80 -13.98
C THR A 159 -15.18 -2.62 -14.36
N HIS A 160 -15.91 -3.69 -14.68
CA HIS A 160 -17.25 -3.65 -15.27
C HIS A 160 -17.34 -2.75 -16.51
N GLY A 161 -16.30 -2.74 -17.35
CA GLY A 161 -16.23 -1.94 -18.57
C GLY A 161 -16.26 -0.43 -18.35
N ILE A 162 -16.09 0.07 -17.12
CA ILE A 162 -16.16 1.52 -16.82
C ILE A 162 -15.06 2.33 -17.53
N LEU A 163 -13.98 1.66 -17.93
CA LEU A 163 -12.84 2.23 -18.67
C LEU A 163 -12.90 1.92 -20.18
N ALA A 164 -14.01 1.39 -20.69
CA ALA A 164 -14.13 1.08 -22.10
C ALA A 164 -13.94 2.33 -22.97
N GLY A 165 -13.14 2.22 -24.03
CA GLY A 165 -12.84 3.30 -24.96
C GLY A 165 -12.01 4.45 -24.37
N LEU A 166 -11.41 4.27 -23.20
CA LEU A 166 -10.48 5.25 -22.64
C LEU A 166 -9.29 5.42 -23.57
N ASP A 167 -8.93 6.67 -23.88
CA ASP A 167 -7.58 6.96 -24.37
C ASP A 167 -6.62 6.65 -23.24
N TRP A 168 -5.55 5.90 -23.46
CA TRP A 168 -4.58 5.54 -22.42
C TRP A 168 -3.30 6.37 -22.47
N SER A 169 -3.26 7.39 -23.33
CA SER A 169 -2.14 8.32 -23.39
C SER A 169 -1.87 8.94 -22.01
N ASN A 170 -0.61 8.88 -21.56
CA ASN A 170 -0.12 9.44 -20.30
C ASN A 170 -0.82 8.95 -19.03
N VAL A 171 -1.52 7.82 -19.07
CA VAL A 171 -2.18 7.22 -17.91
C VAL A 171 -2.00 5.70 -17.90
N VAL A 172 -1.82 5.11 -16.73
CA VAL A 172 -1.85 3.66 -16.54
C VAL A 172 -2.73 3.30 -15.35
N ALA A 173 -3.36 2.14 -15.40
CA ALA A 173 -3.85 1.47 -14.20
C ALA A 173 -2.68 0.73 -13.55
N ALA A 174 -2.52 0.79 -12.23
CA ALA A 174 -1.42 0.11 -11.55
C ALA A 174 -1.79 -0.37 -10.14
N GLY A 175 -0.98 -1.25 -9.58
CA GLY A 175 -1.25 -1.83 -8.25
C GLY A 175 -2.23 -2.99 -8.34
N SER A 176 -3.14 -3.12 -7.37
CA SER A 176 -4.09 -4.25 -7.34
C SER A 176 -5.01 -4.28 -8.56
N SER A 177 -5.38 -3.12 -9.13
CA SER A 177 -6.26 -3.04 -10.30
C SER A 177 -5.64 -3.65 -11.55
N ALA A 178 -4.31 -3.60 -11.69
CA ALA A 178 -3.58 -4.22 -12.79
C ALA A 178 -3.08 -5.64 -12.43
N LEU A 179 -2.75 -5.89 -11.16
CA LEU A 179 -2.28 -7.19 -10.70
C LEU A 179 -3.38 -8.26 -10.74
N LEU A 180 -4.54 -8.00 -10.13
CA LEU A 180 -5.53 -9.07 -9.92
C LEU A 180 -6.06 -9.67 -11.23
N PRO A 181 -6.31 -8.89 -12.30
CA PRO A 181 -6.68 -9.43 -13.61
C PRO A 181 -5.56 -10.23 -14.30
N LEU A 182 -4.29 -9.99 -13.92
CA LEU A 182 -3.11 -10.67 -14.45
C LEU A 182 -2.92 -12.06 -13.87
N LEU A 183 -3.27 -12.28 -12.61
CA LEU A 183 -3.00 -13.55 -11.92
C LEU A 183 -3.80 -14.72 -12.51
N SER A 184 -3.21 -15.91 -12.44
CA SER A 184 -3.94 -17.16 -12.67
C SER A 184 -5.19 -17.24 -11.77
N ARG A 185 -6.23 -17.89 -12.30
CA ARG A 185 -7.49 -18.08 -11.57
C ARG A 185 -7.26 -18.93 -10.34
N ARG A 186 -7.66 -18.40 -9.18
CA ARG A 186 -7.63 -19.12 -7.91
C ARG A 186 -8.61 -20.29 -7.89
N LYS A 187 -8.10 -21.48 -7.62
CA LYS A 187 -8.90 -22.71 -7.44
C LYS A 187 -9.64 -22.73 -6.09
N ASP A 188 -9.18 -21.97 -5.10
CA ASP A 188 -9.75 -21.91 -3.75
C ASP A 188 -10.94 -20.96 -3.60
N VAL A 189 -11.46 -20.43 -4.71
CA VAL A 189 -12.55 -19.46 -4.72
C VAL A 189 -13.75 -20.07 -5.42
N ASP A 190 -14.73 -20.45 -4.61
CA ASP A 190 -16.07 -20.74 -5.07
C ASP A 190 -16.85 -19.41 -5.17
N TYR A 191 -17.56 -19.23 -6.28
CA TYR A 191 -18.52 -18.15 -6.43
C TYR A 191 -19.76 -18.69 -7.14
N GLU A 192 -20.93 -18.22 -6.71
CA GLU A 192 -22.18 -18.53 -7.39
C GLU A 192 -22.28 -17.66 -8.63
N GLU A 193 -22.39 -18.28 -9.82
CA GLU A 193 -22.65 -17.53 -11.04
C GLU A 193 -24.03 -16.88 -10.93
N ASP A 194 -24.09 -15.56 -11.03
CA ASP A 194 -25.35 -14.83 -11.10
C ASP A 194 -25.89 -14.94 -12.54
N PRO A 195 -27.06 -15.59 -12.76
CA PRO A 195 -27.63 -15.73 -14.10
C PRO A 195 -27.93 -14.40 -14.79
N GLY A 196 -28.03 -13.31 -14.04
CA GLY A 196 -28.22 -11.94 -14.54
C GLY A 196 -26.93 -11.24 -14.97
N VAL A 197 -25.75 -11.80 -14.66
CA VAL A 197 -24.45 -11.25 -15.04
C VAL A 197 -23.97 -11.93 -16.33
N GLN A 198 -23.71 -11.13 -17.37
CA GLN A 198 -23.39 -11.65 -18.70
C GLN A 198 -22.00 -12.31 -18.77
N ASP A 199 -21.00 -11.78 -18.06
CA ASP A 199 -19.66 -12.38 -18.00
C ASP A 199 -19.40 -12.92 -16.57
N PRO A 200 -19.35 -14.25 -16.36
CA PRO A 200 -19.07 -14.85 -15.05
C PRO A 200 -17.77 -14.39 -14.38
N ARG A 201 -16.81 -13.85 -15.15
CA ARG A 201 -15.60 -13.22 -14.60
C ARG A 201 -15.90 -12.03 -13.70
N GLU A 202 -16.98 -11.30 -13.98
CA GLU A 202 -17.39 -10.17 -13.18
C GLU A 202 -17.71 -10.61 -11.75
N THR A 203 -18.51 -11.67 -11.61
CA THR A 203 -18.84 -12.25 -10.30
C THR A 203 -17.59 -12.74 -9.57
N TYR A 204 -16.65 -13.38 -10.30
CA TYR A 204 -15.37 -13.79 -9.73
C TYR A 204 -14.60 -12.60 -9.12
N PHE A 205 -14.44 -11.50 -9.85
CA PHE A 205 -13.73 -10.31 -9.35
C PHE A 205 -14.51 -9.56 -8.27
N GLN A 206 -15.84 -9.62 -8.27
CA GLN A 206 -16.65 -9.14 -7.14
C GLN A 206 -16.36 -9.95 -5.87
N THR A 207 -16.19 -11.26 -5.98
CA THR A 207 -15.85 -12.13 -4.84
C THR A 207 -14.43 -11.89 -4.32
N ILE A 208 -13.42 -11.92 -5.19
CA ILE A 208 -12.02 -11.88 -4.74
C ILE A 208 -11.50 -10.48 -4.45
N ALA A 209 -12.13 -9.45 -5.02
CA ALA A 209 -11.64 -8.08 -4.96
C ALA A 209 -12.75 -7.12 -4.52
N SER A 210 -13.68 -7.54 -3.66
CA SER A 210 -14.87 -6.77 -3.28
C SER A 210 -14.59 -5.36 -2.75
N SER A 211 -13.40 -5.10 -2.18
CA SER A 211 -13.02 -3.79 -1.66
C SER A 211 -11.97 -3.06 -2.52
N SER A 212 -11.59 -3.61 -3.67
CA SER A 212 -10.56 -3.00 -4.52
C SER A 212 -11.10 -1.85 -5.38
N ASP A 213 -10.36 -0.75 -5.35
CA ASP A 213 -10.47 0.45 -6.17
C ASP A 213 -9.78 0.26 -7.54
N ILE A 214 -10.01 1.21 -8.44
CA ILE A 214 -9.26 1.34 -9.70
C ILE A 214 -8.31 2.53 -9.56
N ASP A 215 -7.05 2.29 -9.25
CA ASP A 215 -6.02 3.34 -9.21
C ASP A 215 -5.44 3.61 -10.61
N LEU A 216 -5.51 4.86 -11.02
CA LEU A 216 -4.90 5.41 -12.24
C LEU A 216 -3.78 6.39 -11.88
N PHE A 217 -2.67 6.30 -12.62
CA PHE A 217 -1.47 7.08 -12.42
C PHE A 217 -1.13 7.85 -13.70
N LEU A 218 -0.90 9.15 -13.56
CA LEU A 218 -0.49 10.01 -14.67
C LEU A 218 1.03 10.00 -14.81
N TYR A 219 1.54 9.92 -16.04
CA TYR A 219 2.97 9.94 -16.30
C TYR A 219 3.34 10.68 -17.59
N GLY A 220 4.59 11.16 -17.67
CA GLY A 220 5.11 11.86 -18.84
C GLY A 220 4.43 13.21 -19.09
N LEU A 221 3.85 13.82 -18.04
CA LEU A 221 3.24 15.15 -18.09
C LEU A 221 4.05 16.08 -17.19
N GLU A 222 4.70 17.08 -17.77
CA GLU A 222 5.48 18.08 -17.02
C GLU A 222 4.63 19.26 -16.56
N ASP A 223 3.54 19.53 -17.28
CA ASP A 223 2.62 20.63 -17.03
C ASP A 223 1.39 20.17 -16.23
N GLU A 224 1.06 20.91 -15.17
CA GLU A 224 -0.12 20.65 -14.34
C GLU A 224 -1.41 20.92 -15.12
N GLU A 225 -1.41 21.87 -16.06
CA GLU A 225 -2.59 22.14 -16.89
C GLU A 225 -2.91 20.94 -17.79
N ALA A 226 -1.88 20.32 -18.37
CA ALA A 226 -2.03 19.10 -19.16
C ALA A 226 -2.58 17.94 -18.30
N ALA A 227 -2.07 17.78 -17.08
CA ALA A 227 -2.57 16.78 -16.14
C ALA A 227 -4.01 17.03 -15.71
N ILE A 228 -4.38 18.28 -15.48
CA ILE A 228 -5.74 18.68 -15.13
C ILE A 228 -6.70 18.42 -16.29
N LYS A 229 -6.33 18.83 -17.50
CA LYS A 229 -7.09 18.52 -18.71
C LYS A 229 -7.30 17.01 -18.83
N ARG A 230 -6.25 16.22 -18.56
CA ARG A 230 -6.33 14.77 -18.57
C ARG A 230 -7.34 14.23 -17.57
N ILE A 231 -7.35 14.74 -16.34
CA ILE A 231 -8.32 14.36 -15.31
C ILE A 231 -9.76 14.63 -15.77
N PHE A 232 -10.03 15.77 -16.42
CA PHE A 232 -11.35 16.07 -16.99
C PHE A 232 -11.75 15.08 -18.09
N GLU A 233 -10.84 14.75 -19.01
CA GLU A 233 -11.10 13.77 -20.08
C GLU A 233 -11.42 12.37 -19.51
N LEU A 234 -10.64 11.93 -18.51
CA LEU A 234 -10.86 10.66 -17.83
C LEU A 234 -12.23 10.63 -17.13
N GLU A 235 -12.55 11.70 -16.39
CA GLU A 235 -13.84 11.83 -15.70
C GLU A 235 -15.01 11.73 -16.68
N ALA A 236 -14.96 12.53 -17.75
CA ALA A 236 -16.03 12.57 -18.73
C ALA A 236 -16.29 11.21 -19.39
N GLN A 237 -15.22 10.47 -19.73
CA GLN A 237 -15.35 9.12 -20.30
C GLN A 237 -15.92 8.11 -19.28
N ILE A 238 -15.41 8.14 -18.03
CA ILE A 238 -15.86 7.25 -16.96
C ILE A 238 -17.33 7.50 -16.59
N ARG A 239 -17.79 8.76 -16.57
CA ARG A 239 -19.21 9.10 -16.35
C ARG A 239 -20.08 8.67 -17.50
N ARG A 240 -19.63 8.87 -18.75
CA ARG A 240 -20.34 8.44 -19.96
C ARG A 240 -20.62 6.93 -19.93
N ASN A 241 -19.63 6.12 -19.58
CA ASN A 241 -19.77 4.67 -19.49
C ASN A 241 -20.76 4.23 -18.41
N GLN A 242 -20.90 5.02 -17.33
CA GLN A 242 -21.91 4.80 -16.28
C GLN A 242 -23.28 5.42 -16.58
N ARG A 243 -23.44 6.10 -17.71
CA ARG A 243 -24.63 6.92 -18.05
C ARG A 243 -24.94 7.97 -16.99
N LEU A 244 -23.90 8.68 -16.55
CA LEU A 244 -23.96 9.77 -15.58
C LEU A 244 -23.60 11.11 -16.26
N SER A 245 -24.13 12.21 -15.73
CA SER A 245 -23.69 13.56 -16.12
C SER A 245 -22.37 13.90 -15.44
N SER A 246 -21.51 14.66 -16.12
CA SER A 246 -20.26 15.23 -15.59
C SER A 246 -20.50 16.27 -14.48
N ASP A 247 -21.70 16.87 -14.45
CA ASP A 247 -22.05 17.89 -13.45
C ASP A 247 -22.57 17.28 -12.13
N ALA A 248 -22.51 15.96 -12.00
CA ALA A 248 -22.88 15.29 -10.77
C ALA A 248 -21.80 15.52 -9.70
N ALA A 249 -22.20 15.95 -8.50
CA ALA A 249 -21.29 16.16 -7.36
C ALA A 249 -20.78 14.82 -6.76
N LEU A 250 -20.06 14.05 -7.58
CA LEU A 250 -19.61 12.68 -7.36
C LEU A 250 -18.09 12.55 -7.39
N THR A 251 -17.37 13.66 -7.23
CA THR A 251 -15.92 13.67 -7.20
C THR A 251 -15.46 14.04 -5.79
N LEU A 252 -14.51 13.26 -5.27
CA LEU A 252 -13.86 13.48 -3.99
C LEU A 252 -12.41 13.91 -4.22
N ARG A 253 -11.95 14.93 -3.51
CA ARG A 253 -10.55 15.33 -3.42
C ARG A 253 -10.04 15.10 -2.01
N THR A 254 -8.90 14.43 -1.92
CA THR A 254 -8.06 14.37 -0.72
C THR A 254 -6.72 15.06 -1.02
N GLU A 255 -5.76 14.98 -0.09
CA GLU A 255 -4.44 15.59 -0.28
C GLU A 255 -3.63 14.96 -1.43
N HIS A 256 -3.81 13.65 -1.66
CA HIS A 256 -2.97 12.89 -2.58
C HIS A 256 -3.76 12.21 -3.71
N ALA A 257 -5.08 12.35 -3.75
CA ALA A 257 -5.91 11.71 -4.76
C ALA A 257 -7.17 12.51 -5.12
N ILE A 258 -7.65 12.28 -6.35
CA ILE A 258 -9.02 12.58 -6.77
C ILE A 258 -9.73 11.26 -7.03
N THR A 259 -10.86 11.02 -6.38
CA THR A 259 -11.65 9.80 -6.55
C THR A 259 -13.00 10.11 -7.20
N PHE A 260 -13.24 9.51 -8.36
CA PHE A 260 -14.54 9.47 -9.02
C PHE A 260 -15.43 8.43 -8.35
N ILE A 261 -16.36 8.91 -7.54
CA ILE A 261 -17.32 8.05 -6.82
C ILE A 261 -18.34 7.51 -7.80
N SER A 262 -18.27 6.21 -8.03
CA SER A 262 -19.30 5.45 -8.76
C SER A 262 -20.52 5.21 -7.85
N PRO A 263 -21.69 5.79 -8.17
CA PRO A 263 -22.86 5.80 -7.28
C PRO A 263 -23.73 4.54 -7.39
N ARG A 264 -23.45 3.66 -8.36
CA ARG A 264 -24.23 2.46 -8.67
C ARG A 264 -23.33 1.24 -8.63
N TYR A 265 -23.70 0.24 -7.84
CA TYR A 265 -23.14 -1.10 -7.95
C TYR A 265 -23.47 -1.68 -9.35
N PRO A 266 -22.56 -2.41 -10.00
CA PRO A 266 -21.26 -2.88 -9.52
C PRO A 266 -20.05 -2.02 -9.93
N TYR A 267 -20.23 -0.75 -10.31
CA TYR A 267 -19.10 0.08 -10.72
C TYR A 267 -18.21 0.48 -9.53
N ARG A 268 -16.92 0.11 -9.60
CA ARG A 268 -15.89 0.48 -8.62
C ARG A 268 -15.58 1.97 -8.70
N HIS A 269 -15.10 2.54 -7.59
CA HIS A 269 -14.54 3.89 -7.60
C HIS A 269 -13.23 3.93 -8.39
N VAL A 270 -13.02 5.02 -9.14
CA VAL A 270 -11.78 5.25 -9.89
C VAL A 270 -11.01 6.37 -9.21
N GLN A 271 -9.75 6.12 -8.88
CA GLN A 271 -8.89 7.05 -8.16
C GLN A 271 -7.73 7.50 -9.05
N ILE A 272 -7.53 8.81 -9.16
CA ILE A 272 -6.36 9.42 -9.80
C ILE A 272 -5.40 9.87 -8.71
N ILE A 273 -4.17 9.36 -8.74
CA ILE A 273 -3.13 9.78 -7.80
C ILE A 273 -2.57 11.15 -8.21
N LEU A 274 -2.52 12.11 -7.29
CA LEU A 274 -2.08 13.49 -7.51
C LEU A 274 -0.55 13.63 -7.46
N ARG A 275 0.13 12.83 -8.28
CA ARG A 275 1.57 12.87 -8.49
C ARG A 275 1.87 12.76 -9.98
N LEU A 276 2.78 13.61 -10.48
CA LEU A 276 3.24 13.54 -11.85
C LEU A 276 4.51 12.71 -11.90
N TYR A 277 4.40 11.52 -12.48
CA TYR A 277 5.54 10.64 -12.68
C TYR A 277 6.18 10.93 -14.04
N LYS A 278 7.48 10.74 -14.16
CA LYS A 278 8.20 10.83 -15.43
C LYS A 278 7.89 9.64 -16.34
N SER A 279 7.68 8.46 -15.75
CA SER A 279 7.48 7.22 -16.51
C SER A 279 6.77 6.14 -15.71
N ILE A 280 6.35 5.07 -16.39
CA ILE A 280 5.82 3.85 -15.75
C ILE A 280 6.86 3.23 -14.80
N SER A 281 8.15 3.29 -15.16
CA SER A 281 9.24 2.83 -14.30
C SER A 281 9.25 3.54 -12.94
N GLU A 282 9.10 4.86 -12.93
CA GLU A 282 9.05 5.63 -11.67
C GLU A 282 7.84 5.23 -10.81
N ILE A 283 6.68 5.00 -11.43
CA ILE A 283 5.48 4.53 -10.74
C ILE A 283 5.77 3.20 -10.03
N LEU A 284 6.28 2.21 -10.76
CA LEU A 284 6.49 0.86 -10.22
C LEU A 284 7.62 0.83 -9.17
N THR A 285 8.70 1.59 -9.37
CA THR A 285 9.78 1.70 -8.38
C THR A 285 9.33 2.39 -7.08
N GLY A 286 8.30 3.23 -7.15
CA GLY A 286 7.69 3.87 -5.98
C GLY A 286 6.80 2.95 -5.12
N PHE A 287 6.45 1.75 -5.60
CA PHE A 287 5.59 0.84 -4.84
C PHE A 287 6.35 0.12 -3.72
N ASP A 288 5.69 0.02 -2.57
CA ASP A 288 6.18 -0.60 -1.33
C ASP A 288 6.12 -2.13 -1.36
N VAL A 289 5.02 -2.71 -1.86
CA VAL A 289 4.79 -4.16 -1.95
C VAL A 289 5.15 -4.69 -3.33
N ASP A 290 5.91 -5.79 -3.36
CA ASP A 290 6.49 -6.36 -4.57
C ASP A 290 5.44 -6.77 -5.61
N CYS A 291 4.47 -7.61 -5.23
CA CYS A 291 3.47 -8.09 -6.16
C CYS A 291 2.61 -6.98 -6.74
N ALA A 292 2.50 -5.83 -6.06
CA ALA A 292 1.76 -4.68 -6.55
C ALA A 292 2.42 -4.01 -7.77
N CYS A 293 3.69 -4.31 -8.07
CA CYS A 293 4.47 -3.70 -9.16
C CYS A 293 4.02 -4.17 -10.54
N VAL A 294 2.78 -3.86 -10.89
CA VAL A 294 2.14 -4.14 -12.17
C VAL A 294 1.43 -2.89 -12.65
N ALA A 295 1.57 -2.57 -13.93
CA ALA A 295 0.88 -1.48 -14.59
C ALA A 295 0.32 -1.93 -15.94
N PHE A 296 -0.79 -1.33 -16.35
CA PHE A 296 -1.45 -1.55 -17.64
C PHE A 296 -1.74 -0.21 -18.33
N ASP A 297 -1.27 -0.08 -19.57
CA ASP A 297 -1.40 1.13 -20.39
C ASP A 297 -2.53 1.05 -21.44
N GLY A 298 -3.48 0.13 -21.26
CA GLY A 298 -4.53 -0.14 -22.24
C GLY A 298 -4.14 -1.09 -23.38
N LYS A 299 -2.85 -1.39 -23.56
CA LYS A 299 -2.34 -2.28 -24.62
C LYS A 299 -1.40 -3.36 -24.11
N GLN A 300 -0.62 -3.04 -23.09
CA GLN A 300 0.43 -3.89 -22.54
C GLN A 300 0.46 -3.83 -21.03
N VAL A 301 0.78 -4.98 -20.43
CA VAL A 301 1.03 -5.11 -19.01
C VAL A 301 2.53 -5.07 -18.78
N TYR A 302 2.96 -4.20 -17.86
CA TYR A 302 4.34 -4.05 -17.45
C TYR A 302 4.49 -4.46 -15.99
N SER A 303 5.67 -4.97 -15.66
CA SER A 303 6.13 -5.16 -14.28
C SER A 303 7.62 -4.78 -14.19
N ASN A 304 8.22 -4.97 -13.02
CA ASN A 304 9.67 -4.90 -12.81
C ASN A 304 10.17 -6.26 -12.27
N PRO A 305 11.49 -6.51 -12.20
CA PRO A 305 12.02 -7.81 -11.75
C PRO A 305 11.47 -8.27 -10.39
N ARG A 306 11.31 -7.33 -9.46
CA ARG A 306 10.75 -7.55 -8.12
C ARG A 306 9.30 -8.03 -8.15
N GLY A 307 8.43 -7.36 -8.92
CA GLY A 307 7.04 -7.76 -9.10
C GLY A 307 6.91 -9.12 -9.80
N VAL A 308 7.71 -9.36 -10.84
CA VAL A 308 7.77 -10.66 -11.52
C VAL A 308 8.21 -11.77 -10.57
N ALA A 309 9.24 -11.53 -9.75
CA ALA A 309 9.69 -12.51 -8.77
C ALA A 309 8.59 -12.83 -7.74
N ALA A 310 7.91 -11.81 -7.20
CA ALA A 310 6.83 -12.00 -6.24
C ALA A 310 5.63 -12.75 -6.82
N ILE A 311 5.28 -12.50 -8.09
CA ILE A 311 4.25 -13.23 -8.82
C ILE A 311 4.66 -14.70 -8.99
N ALA A 312 5.90 -14.96 -9.44
CA ALA A 312 6.41 -16.30 -9.66
C ALA A 312 6.48 -17.13 -8.36
N THR A 313 6.91 -16.54 -7.25
CA THR A 313 7.05 -17.26 -5.96
C THR A 313 5.81 -17.18 -5.08
N ARG A 314 4.77 -16.42 -5.49
CA ARG A 314 3.64 -16.06 -4.64
C ARG A 314 4.07 -15.52 -3.28
N THR A 315 5.11 -14.70 -3.24
CA THR A 315 5.71 -14.20 -1.99
C THR A 315 6.13 -12.74 -2.12
N ASN A 316 5.69 -11.89 -1.19
CA ASN A 316 6.22 -10.54 -1.01
C ASN A 316 7.38 -10.56 -0.02
N THR A 317 8.49 -9.91 -0.35
CA THR A 317 9.63 -9.79 0.57
C THR A 317 9.53 -8.50 1.37
N ILE A 318 9.83 -8.56 2.66
CA ILE A 318 9.90 -7.37 3.51
C ILE A 318 11.16 -6.57 3.15
N ASP A 319 10.95 -5.35 2.65
CA ASP A 319 11.99 -4.35 2.38
C ASP A 319 11.62 -3.05 3.09
N LEU A 320 12.20 -2.83 4.27
CA LEU A 320 11.91 -1.66 5.11
C LEU A 320 12.32 -0.34 4.44
N THR A 321 13.23 -0.37 3.45
CA THR A 321 13.58 0.81 2.66
C THR A 321 12.43 1.27 1.77
N ARG A 322 11.39 0.46 1.55
CA ARG A 322 10.23 0.79 0.73
C ARG A 322 8.96 0.97 1.53
N ARG A 323 9.04 0.79 2.85
CA ARG A 323 7.90 0.79 3.75
C ARG A 323 7.11 2.10 3.65
N SER A 324 5.89 2.02 3.15
CA SER A 324 4.91 3.09 3.28
C SER A 324 4.19 2.99 4.64
N PRO A 325 3.45 4.03 5.06
CA PRO A 325 2.59 3.93 6.24
C PRO A 325 1.67 2.72 6.24
N SER A 326 1.06 2.42 5.09
CA SER A 326 0.10 1.32 4.90
C SER A 326 0.73 -0.07 4.76
N TYR A 327 2.06 -0.19 4.82
CA TYR A 327 2.78 -1.37 4.34
C TYR A 327 2.31 -2.70 4.94
N GLU A 328 2.17 -2.78 6.27
CA GLU A 328 1.72 -4.02 6.93
C GLU A 328 0.30 -4.41 6.51
N ASN A 329 -0.60 -3.43 6.36
CA ASN A 329 -1.97 -3.68 5.90
C ASN A 329 -2.00 -4.13 4.45
N ARG A 330 -1.10 -3.60 3.61
CA ARG A 330 -0.98 -4.01 2.20
C ARG A 330 -0.45 -5.43 2.08
N LEU A 331 0.57 -5.79 2.87
CA LEU A 331 1.05 -7.16 2.97
C LEU A 331 -0.08 -8.12 3.39
N PHE A 332 -0.87 -7.75 4.40
CA PHE A 332 -2.05 -8.50 4.81
C PHE A 332 -3.14 -8.59 3.73
N LYS A 333 -3.41 -7.50 3.00
CA LYS A 333 -4.33 -7.49 1.85
C LYS A 333 -3.88 -8.50 0.79
N TYR A 334 -2.61 -8.45 0.39
CA TYR A 334 -2.09 -9.36 -0.65
C TYR A 334 -2.01 -10.81 -0.18
N ARG A 335 -1.94 -11.06 1.13
CA ARG A 335 -2.12 -12.39 1.68
C ARG A 335 -3.49 -13.01 1.36
N TRP A 336 -4.56 -12.21 1.30
CA TRP A 336 -5.86 -12.68 0.83
C TRP A 336 -5.91 -12.99 -0.66
N HIS A 337 -4.90 -12.58 -1.42
CA HIS A 337 -4.71 -12.91 -2.83
C HIS A 337 -3.65 -14.01 -3.04
N ASN A 338 -3.45 -14.86 -2.03
CA ASN A 338 -2.52 -16.00 -2.01
C ASN A 338 -1.04 -15.59 -2.18
N PHE A 339 -0.63 -14.47 -1.58
CA PHE A 339 0.79 -14.14 -1.42
C PHE A 339 1.26 -14.32 0.02
N ASP A 340 2.34 -15.06 0.18
CA ASP A 340 3.07 -15.13 1.43
C ASP A 340 3.85 -13.83 1.71
N VAL A 341 4.32 -13.68 2.94
CA VAL A 341 5.28 -12.65 3.31
C VAL A 341 6.56 -13.32 3.79
N TYR A 342 7.71 -12.86 3.31
CA TYR A 342 9.01 -13.39 3.68
C TYR A 342 9.91 -12.28 4.21
N TRP A 343 10.63 -12.55 5.29
CA TRP A 343 11.64 -11.64 5.80
C TRP A 343 12.87 -12.41 6.29
N ASP A 344 14.00 -12.19 5.62
CA ASP A 344 15.27 -12.83 5.95
C ASP A 344 15.72 -12.54 7.40
N GLY A 345 15.45 -11.32 7.88
CA GLY A 345 15.75 -10.88 9.25
C GLY A 345 14.81 -11.42 10.34
N LEU A 346 13.79 -12.22 9.98
CA LEU A 346 12.83 -12.73 10.96
C LEU A 346 13.49 -13.73 11.92
N ASP A 347 13.34 -13.47 13.21
CA ASP A 347 13.76 -14.38 14.27
C ASP A 347 12.56 -14.67 15.17
N ARG A 348 11.95 -15.84 14.94
CA ARG A 348 10.76 -16.27 15.70
C ARG A 348 11.05 -16.50 17.18
N SER A 349 12.29 -16.81 17.55
CA SER A 349 12.65 -17.06 18.96
C SER A 349 12.59 -15.81 19.82
N ARG A 350 12.69 -14.63 19.19
CA ARG A 350 12.59 -13.33 19.85
C ARG A 350 11.16 -12.83 19.97
N ILE A 351 10.19 -13.45 19.30
CA ILE A 351 8.81 -12.96 19.31
C ILE A 351 8.18 -13.23 20.69
N HIS A 352 7.91 -12.17 21.41
CA HIS A 352 7.18 -12.20 22.68
C HIS A 352 5.69 -11.87 22.42
N ILE A 353 4.88 -12.91 22.32
CA ILE A 353 3.42 -12.78 22.23
C ILE A 353 2.85 -12.90 23.65
N ASN A 354 2.53 -11.77 24.28
CA ASN A 354 1.78 -11.72 25.53
C ASN A 354 0.31 -11.34 25.33
N TRP A 355 -0.16 -11.33 24.08
CA TRP A 355 -1.52 -10.98 23.69
C TRP A 355 -2.11 -12.09 22.82
N ASP A 356 -3.38 -12.40 23.03
CA ASP A 356 -4.12 -13.33 22.18
C ASP A 356 -4.83 -12.53 21.06
N PRO A 357 -4.65 -12.89 19.77
CA PRO A 357 -5.38 -12.25 18.67
C PRO A 357 -6.91 -12.34 18.81
N TYR A 358 -7.44 -13.19 19.68
CA TYR A 358 -8.87 -13.36 19.98
C TYR A 358 -9.31 -12.84 21.34
N ASP A 359 -8.39 -12.39 22.21
CA ASP A 359 -8.75 -11.74 23.46
C ASP A 359 -9.43 -10.39 23.19
N ASP A 360 -10.67 -10.23 23.69
CA ASP A 360 -11.48 -9.04 23.49
C ASP A 360 -11.03 -7.86 24.36
N GLU A 361 -10.31 -8.10 25.46
CA GLU A 361 -9.76 -7.09 26.37
C GLU A 361 -8.53 -6.41 25.76
N PHE A 362 -7.70 -7.17 25.04
CA PHE A 362 -6.56 -6.62 24.31
C PHE A 362 -6.97 -5.66 23.18
N SER A 363 -6.35 -4.48 23.11
CA SER A 363 -6.55 -3.54 21.99
C SER A 363 -5.41 -3.66 20.97
N PRO A 364 -5.68 -4.11 19.72
CA PRO A 364 -4.63 -4.26 18.71
C PRO A 364 -4.19 -2.92 18.07
N ARG A 365 -4.77 -1.78 18.50
CA ARG A 365 -4.50 -0.45 17.93
C ARG A 365 -3.04 -0.01 18.06
N GLN A 366 -2.39 -0.45 19.13
CA GLN A 366 -1.00 -0.15 19.45
C GLN A 366 0.02 -1.02 18.70
N LEU A 367 -0.42 -2.11 18.07
CA LEU A 367 0.48 -3.00 17.33
C LEU A 367 0.93 -2.30 16.05
N ILE A 368 2.24 -2.25 15.81
CA ILE A 368 2.88 -1.66 14.64
C ILE A 368 3.98 -2.58 14.13
N GLY A 369 4.42 -2.37 12.88
CA GLY A 369 5.53 -3.12 12.32
C GLY A 369 5.37 -4.64 12.40
N LEU A 370 6.41 -5.33 12.89
CA LEU A 370 6.40 -6.79 12.99
C LEU A 370 5.28 -7.32 13.90
N SER A 371 4.99 -6.65 15.02
CA SER A 371 3.97 -7.14 15.95
C SER A 371 2.57 -7.15 15.33
N ARG A 372 2.31 -6.19 14.43
CA ARG A 372 1.09 -6.17 13.62
C ARG A 372 1.06 -7.32 12.60
N LEU A 373 2.17 -7.64 11.95
CA LEU A 373 2.24 -8.76 11.01
C LEU A 373 2.03 -10.11 11.71
N VAL A 374 2.61 -10.29 12.91
CA VAL A 374 2.39 -11.47 13.76
C VAL A 374 0.93 -11.57 14.18
N PHE A 375 0.30 -10.43 14.51
CA PHE A 375 -1.13 -10.41 14.81
C PHE A 375 -1.98 -10.85 13.62
N PHE A 376 -1.66 -10.34 12.43
CA PHE A 376 -2.32 -10.77 11.19
C PHE A 376 -2.09 -12.25 10.87
N GLU A 377 -0.90 -12.79 11.16
CA GLU A 377 -0.62 -14.22 11.08
C GLU A 377 -1.57 -15.04 11.96
N GLY A 378 -1.76 -14.63 13.22
CA GLY A 378 -2.77 -15.24 14.10
C GLY A 378 -4.18 -15.16 13.52
N ILE A 379 -4.58 -14.01 12.98
CA ILE A 379 -5.91 -13.83 12.37
C ILE A 379 -6.14 -14.76 11.17
N VAL A 380 -5.14 -14.98 10.30
CA VAL A 380 -5.30 -15.87 9.14
C VAL A 380 -5.20 -17.35 9.50
N ALA A 381 -4.59 -17.70 10.64
CA ALA A 381 -4.41 -19.08 11.07
C ALA A 381 -5.73 -19.76 11.47
N GLU A 382 -6.72 -19.03 12.00
CA GLU A 382 -8.03 -19.59 12.36
C GLU A 382 -9.19 -18.93 11.58
N PRO A 383 -9.40 -19.30 10.30
CA PRO A 383 -10.40 -18.70 9.41
C PRO A 383 -11.86 -18.92 9.85
N GLU A 384 -12.12 -19.87 10.76
CA GLU A 384 -13.47 -20.20 11.23
C GLU A 384 -14.07 -19.11 12.14
N GLN A 385 -13.23 -18.25 12.74
CA GLN A 385 -13.66 -17.18 13.63
C GLN A 385 -14.05 -15.86 12.91
N LYS A 386 -14.72 -15.95 11.75
CA LYS A 386 -14.99 -14.79 10.85
C LYS A 386 -15.58 -13.57 11.56
N TYR A 387 -16.45 -13.77 12.55
CA TYR A 387 -17.03 -12.68 13.34
C TYR A 387 -15.98 -11.95 14.19
N HIS A 388 -15.17 -12.69 14.96
CA HIS A 388 -14.12 -12.12 15.79
C HIS A 388 -13.06 -11.43 14.94
N GLN A 389 -12.64 -12.05 13.84
CA GLN A 389 -11.70 -11.45 12.89
C GLN A 389 -12.19 -10.09 12.38
N ARG A 390 -13.43 -10.02 11.87
CA ARG A 390 -14.02 -8.77 11.36
C ARG A 390 -14.09 -7.69 12.45
N ARG A 391 -14.47 -8.08 13.67
CA ARG A 391 -14.55 -7.15 14.81
C ARG A 391 -13.16 -6.64 15.23
N ARG A 392 -12.15 -7.50 15.22
CA ARG A 392 -10.77 -7.18 15.61
C ARG A 392 -10.07 -6.31 14.58
N LEU A 393 -10.18 -6.64 13.29
CA LEU A 393 -9.70 -5.81 12.19
C LEU A 393 -10.36 -4.42 12.21
N ARG A 394 -11.65 -4.35 12.53
CA ARG A 394 -12.35 -3.08 12.70
C ARG A 394 -11.78 -2.25 13.87
N LYS A 395 -11.37 -2.86 14.99
CA LYS A 395 -10.72 -2.11 16.09
C LYS A 395 -9.40 -1.46 15.64
N ILE A 396 -8.63 -2.10 14.77
CA ILE A 396 -7.42 -1.52 14.15
C ILE A 396 -7.81 -0.33 13.25
N GLN A 397 -8.84 -0.51 12.43
CA GLN A 397 -9.39 0.54 11.55
C GLN A 397 -9.95 1.76 12.34
N GLU A 398 -10.50 1.53 13.54
CA GLU A 398 -11.03 2.58 14.42
C GLU A 398 -9.96 3.27 15.29
N SER A 399 -8.67 2.92 15.14
CA SER A 399 -7.57 3.63 15.83
C SER A 399 -7.48 5.11 15.45
N GLY A 400 -8.08 5.50 14.33
CA GLY A 400 -8.07 6.88 13.83
C GLY A 400 -6.76 7.30 13.20
N ASP A 401 -5.70 6.49 13.31
CA ASP A 401 -4.41 6.75 12.69
C ASP A 401 -4.49 6.39 11.19
N PRO A 402 -4.49 7.36 10.26
CA PRO A 402 -4.58 7.10 8.82
C PRO A 402 -3.45 6.18 8.33
N LEU A 403 -2.30 6.18 9.01
CA LEU A 403 -1.15 5.31 8.70
C LEU A 403 -1.46 3.83 8.95
N LEU A 404 -2.46 3.51 9.79
CA LEU A 404 -2.76 2.15 10.25
C LEU A 404 -4.04 1.58 9.63
N THR A 405 -4.75 2.33 8.79
CA THR A 405 -6.13 1.99 8.42
C THR A 405 -6.37 1.80 6.92
N THR A 406 -5.47 2.26 6.05
CA THR A 406 -5.66 2.17 4.59
C THR A 406 -4.78 1.10 3.92
N PRO A 407 -5.29 0.37 2.91
CA PRO A 407 -4.50 -0.56 2.10
C PRO A 407 -3.80 0.09 0.89
N SER A 408 -3.69 1.42 0.83
CA SER A 408 -3.02 2.13 -0.26
C SER A 408 -2.16 3.24 0.32
N GLY A 409 -0.90 3.33 -0.14
CA GLY A 409 0.05 4.34 0.33
C GLY A 409 -0.32 5.78 -0.01
N TYR A 410 -1.32 5.98 -0.88
CA TYR A 410 -1.84 7.29 -1.27
C TYR A 410 -3.25 7.58 -0.74
N ALA A 411 -3.95 6.55 -0.25
CA ALA A 411 -5.32 6.72 0.23
C ALA A 411 -5.32 7.12 1.71
N VAL A 412 -6.07 8.16 2.00
CA VAL A 412 -6.36 8.63 3.36
C VAL A 412 -7.45 7.78 4.04
N LEU A 413 -8.34 7.17 3.23
CA LEU A 413 -9.43 6.32 3.68
C LEU A 413 -9.77 5.28 2.60
N GLU A 414 -10.05 4.02 2.97
CA GLU A 414 -10.64 3.03 2.05
C GLU A 414 -12.12 3.39 1.87
N ILE A 415 -12.49 3.82 0.66
CA ILE A 415 -13.83 4.32 0.39
C ILE A 415 -14.74 3.11 0.16
N PRO A 416 -15.80 2.94 0.97
CA PRO A 416 -16.60 1.74 0.91
C PRO A 416 -17.41 1.70 -0.38
N TYR A 417 -17.44 0.52 -0.97
CA TYR A 417 -18.18 0.20 -2.19
C TYR A 417 -19.01 -1.07 -1.96
N GLY A 418 -20.12 -1.20 -2.68
CA GLY A 418 -21.04 -2.34 -2.62
C GLY A 418 -22.49 -1.93 -2.83
N GLU A 419 -23.40 -2.91 -2.94
CA GLU A 419 -24.83 -2.70 -3.23
C GLU A 419 -25.53 -1.66 -2.33
N ARG A 420 -25.07 -1.56 -1.08
CA ARG A 420 -25.65 -0.66 -0.08
C ARG A 420 -25.03 0.74 -0.07
N PHE A 421 -23.98 1.01 -0.83
CA PHE A 421 -23.24 2.27 -0.77
C PHE A 421 -23.65 3.20 -1.92
N THR A 422 -24.70 3.98 -1.68
CA THR A 422 -25.05 5.12 -2.56
C THR A 422 -24.07 6.26 -2.38
N ALA A 423 -23.99 7.20 -3.34
CA ALA A 423 -23.14 8.39 -3.21
C ALA A 423 -23.37 9.18 -1.90
N ALA A 424 -24.61 9.29 -1.44
CA ALA A 424 -24.94 9.95 -0.18
C ALA A 424 -24.39 9.19 1.04
N ARG A 425 -24.41 7.85 1.00
CA ARG A 425 -23.85 7.00 2.07
C ARG A 425 -22.32 7.04 2.06
N VAL A 426 -21.70 7.05 0.88
CA VAL A 426 -20.25 7.23 0.72
C VAL A 426 -19.82 8.59 1.31
N ARG A 427 -20.52 9.68 0.94
CA ARG A 427 -20.24 11.01 1.49
C ARG A 427 -20.33 11.03 3.02
N LYS A 428 -21.44 10.52 3.58
CA LYS A 428 -21.63 10.41 5.03
C LYS A 428 -20.52 9.57 5.69
N TYR A 429 -20.08 8.49 5.04
CA TYR A 429 -19.01 7.66 5.55
C TYR A 429 -17.69 8.43 5.60
N VAL A 430 -17.31 9.10 4.51
CA VAL A 430 -16.08 9.90 4.46
C VAL A 430 -16.12 11.03 5.49
N ASP A 431 -17.22 11.78 5.59
CA ASP A 431 -17.39 12.84 6.60
C ASP A 431 -17.23 12.32 8.04
N GLN A 432 -17.57 11.05 8.29
CA GLN A 432 -17.49 10.42 9.61
C GLN A 432 -16.10 9.86 9.94
N HIS A 433 -15.37 9.33 8.95
CA HIS A 433 -14.13 8.57 9.16
C HIS A 433 -12.87 9.33 8.75
N ALA A 434 -12.97 10.36 7.90
CA ALA A 434 -11.86 11.24 7.52
C ALA A 434 -11.88 12.57 8.29
N LYS A 435 -12.41 12.61 9.53
CA LYS A 435 -12.58 13.87 10.30
C LYS A 435 -11.29 14.66 10.52
N GLU A 436 -10.17 13.96 10.62
CA GLU A 436 -8.85 14.56 10.87
C GLU A 436 -8.10 14.86 9.57
N SER A 437 -8.62 14.40 8.43
CA SER A 437 -7.98 14.55 7.13
C SER A 437 -8.80 15.44 6.20
N PRO A 438 -8.17 16.45 5.57
CA PRO A 438 -8.87 17.31 4.62
C PRO A 438 -9.45 16.50 3.47
N HIS A 439 -10.74 16.70 3.19
CA HIS A 439 -11.43 16.07 2.07
C HIS A 439 -12.54 16.98 1.54
N PHE A 440 -12.80 16.93 0.23
CA PHE A 440 -13.77 17.79 -0.43
C PHE A 440 -14.54 17.06 -1.52
N PHE A 441 -15.87 17.13 -1.44
CA PHE A 441 -16.75 16.59 -2.47
C PHE A 441 -17.38 17.71 -3.29
N GLY A 442 -17.45 17.53 -4.61
CA GLY A 442 -18.08 18.47 -5.52
C GLY A 442 -18.24 17.90 -6.92
N THR A 443 -18.61 18.75 -7.87
CA THR A 443 -18.44 18.46 -9.30
C THR A 443 -16.95 18.41 -9.65
N ILE A 444 -16.61 17.93 -10.85
CA ILE A 444 -15.22 17.87 -11.28
C ILE A 444 -14.57 19.27 -11.32
N ASP A 445 -15.29 20.30 -11.80
CA ASP A 445 -14.82 21.68 -11.81
C ASP A 445 -14.60 22.25 -10.41
N GLU A 446 -15.55 22.02 -9.50
CA GLU A 446 -15.42 22.46 -8.10
C GLU A 446 -14.17 21.83 -7.47
N VAL A 447 -13.99 20.52 -7.64
CA VAL A 447 -12.88 19.77 -7.05
C VAL A 447 -11.52 20.17 -7.62
N VAL A 448 -11.42 20.29 -8.95
CA VAL A 448 -10.15 20.47 -9.66
C VAL A 448 -9.73 21.93 -9.74
N ILE A 449 -10.68 22.87 -9.89
CA ILE A 449 -10.37 24.29 -10.14
C ILE A 449 -10.59 25.16 -8.90
N GLN A 450 -11.69 24.94 -8.17
CA GLN A 450 -12.09 25.85 -7.08
C GLN A 450 -11.53 25.41 -5.72
N GLY A 451 -11.58 24.11 -5.43
CA GLY A 451 -11.24 23.53 -4.15
C GLY A 451 -12.17 23.97 -3.00
N MET A 452 -11.80 23.63 -1.78
CA MET A 452 -12.53 24.06 -0.59
C MET A 452 -12.46 25.58 -0.40
N LYS A 453 -13.58 26.18 -0.02
CA LYS A 453 -13.60 27.57 0.47
C LYS A 453 -12.66 27.70 1.68
N ARG A 454 -11.77 28.70 1.65
CA ARG A 454 -10.85 28.97 2.77
C ARG A 454 -11.65 29.39 4.00
N THR A 455 -11.43 28.72 5.12
CA THR A 455 -12.01 29.08 6.42
C THR A 455 -10.92 29.06 7.50
N LYS A 456 -11.15 29.73 8.63
CA LYS A 456 -10.20 29.68 9.77
C LYS A 456 -9.98 28.25 10.31
N LYS A 457 -10.96 27.36 10.11
CA LYS A 457 -10.93 25.97 10.61
C LYS A 457 -10.12 25.03 9.71
N ASN A 458 -10.21 25.17 8.38
CA ASN A 458 -9.48 24.30 7.45
C ASN A 458 -8.08 24.81 7.09
N LYS A 459 -7.65 25.96 7.62
CA LYS A 459 -6.35 26.59 7.34
C LYS A 459 -6.02 26.73 5.84
N GLY A 460 -7.03 26.70 4.96
CA GLY A 460 -6.84 26.71 3.50
C GLY A 460 -6.40 25.38 2.87
N GLN A 461 -6.46 24.26 3.59
CA GLN A 461 -6.23 22.93 3.03
C GLN A 461 -7.23 22.64 1.90
N LEU A 462 -6.73 22.03 0.82
CA LEU A 462 -7.46 21.74 -0.42
C LEU A 462 -8.17 22.94 -1.06
N SER A 463 -7.76 24.17 -0.75
CA SER A 463 -8.32 25.38 -1.39
C SER A 463 -7.65 25.68 -2.72
N GLY A 464 -8.44 26.21 -3.66
CA GLY A 464 -7.95 26.55 -5.00
C GLY A 464 -7.76 25.32 -5.90
N LYS A 465 -7.08 25.58 -7.01
CA LYS A 465 -6.78 24.60 -8.05
C LYS A 465 -6.02 23.39 -7.48
N VAL A 466 -6.23 22.22 -8.07
CA VAL A 466 -5.43 21.03 -7.73
C VAL A 466 -3.97 21.26 -8.11
N THR A 467 -3.09 20.78 -7.25
CA THR A 467 -1.65 20.81 -7.44
C THR A 467 -1.12 19.40 -7.34
N PHE A 468 -0.03 19.09 -8.05
CA PHE A 468 0.53 17.76 -8.08
C PHE A 468 1.85 17.71 -7.31
N ILE A 469 2.12 16.55 -6.72
CA ILE A 469 3.45 16.24 -6.21
C ILE A 469 4.38 16.06 -7.41
N LYS A 470 5.40 16.93 -7.50
CA LYS A 470 6.40 16.95 -8.59
C LYS A 470 7.78 16.47 -8.15
N ASP A 471 8.13 16.63 -6.88
CA ASP A 471 9.46 16.32 -6.36
C ASP A 471 9.45 15.22 -5.29
N ASP A 472 10.50 14.40 -5.36
CA ASP A 472 11.02 13.46 -4.35
C ASP A 472 10.31 12.08 -4.18
N PRO A 473 10.54 11.12 -5.10
CA PRO A 473 10.28 9.68 -4.85
C PRO A 473 11.07 9.08 -3.68
N GLY A 474 12.12 9.75 -3.19
CA GLY A 474 12.86 9.39 -1.98
C GLY A 474 12.14 9.81 -0.69
N ARG A 475 11.31 10.86 -0.72
CA ARG A 475 10.48 11.30 0.42
C ARG A 475 9.32 10.38 0.73
N GLN A 476 8.90 9.53 -0.20
CA GLN A 476 8.03 8.40 0.13
C GLN A 476 8.71 7.37 1.05
N MET A 477 10.03 7.51 1.31
CA MET A 477 10.77 6.80 2.37
C MET A 477 10.92 7.59 3.67
N ILE A 478 10.30 8.76 3.81
CA ILE A 478 10.19 9.47 5.09
C ILE A 478 8.75 9.95 5.25
N GLY A 479 7.82 9.01 5.06
CA GLY A 479 6.38 9.19 5.17
C GLY A 479 5.83 9.04 6.59
N SER A 480 6.65 9.24 7.61
CA SER A 480 6.19 9.68 8.92
C SER A 480 7.13 10.77 9.38
N PHE A 481 6.58 11.80 10.03
CA PHE A 481 7.40 12.75 10.79
C PHE A 481 8.16 12.06 11.96
N HIS A 482 7.99 10.74 12.15
CA HIS A 482 8.56 9.87 13.17
C HIS A 482 8.91 8.51 12.52
N PRO A 483 9.99 8.39 11.73
CA PRO A 483 10.39 7.12 11.14
C PRO A 483 10.62 6.11 12.26
N ILE A 484 9.81 5.05 12.27
CA ILE A 484 10.08 3.84 13.03
C ILE A 484 11.39 3.30 12.44
N THR A 485 12.47 3.37 13.21
CA THR A 485 13.75 2.73 12.83
C THR A 485 13.56 1.22 12.69
N ASP A 486 14.49 0.50 12.06
CA ASP A 486 14.44 -0.98 12.01
C ASP A 486 14.27 -1.57 13.43
N ASP A 487 14.90 -0.93 14.41
CA ASP A 487 14.76 -1.25 15.83
C ASP A 487 13.32 -1.01 16.31
N ASP A 488 12.73 0.16 16.04
CA ASP A 488 11.34 0.45 16.40
C ASP A 488 10.32 -0.49 15.69
N TRP A 489 10.64 -0.97 14.48
CA TRP A 489 9.72 -1.80 13.68
C TRP A 489 9.57 -3.20 14.28
N THR A 490 10.64 -3.71 14.88
CA THR A 490 10.65 -5.00 15.58
C THR A 490 10.36 -4.88 17.06
N LYS A 491 10.56 -3.70 17.66
CA LYS A 491 10.51 -3.45 19.10
C LYS A 491 9.35 -4.12 19.82
N ILE A 492 8.11 -3.84 19.44
CA ILE A 492 6.94 -4.39 20.13
C ILE A 492 6.90 -5.92 20.03
N ALA A 493 7.33 -6.50 18.90
CA ALA A 493 7.35 -7.95 18.73
C ALA A 493 8.48 -8.61 19.52
N TYR A 494 9.65 -7.96 19.60
CA TYR A 494 10.87 -8.55 20.17
C TYR A 494 11.17 -8.15 21.62
N GLU A 495 10.55 -7.11 22.14
CA GLU A 495 10.73 -6.61 23.52
C GLU A 495 9.42 -6.63 24.31
N GLY A 496 8.28 -6.83 23.64
CA GLY A 496 6.95 -6.75 24.24
C GLY A 496 6.36 -5.34 24.26
N LEU A 497 5.13 -5.23 24.76
CA LEU A 497 4.49 -3.94 24.96
C LEU A 497 5.07 -3.24 26.20
N PRO A 498 5.25 -1.91 26.18
CA PRO A 498 5.64 -1.14 27.37
C PRO A 498 4.62 -1.38 28.49
N GLU A 499 5.08 -1.52 29.75
CA GLU A 499 4.22 -1.90 30.90
C GLU A 499 3.13 -0.88 31.29
N ASP A 500 2.97 0.24 30.57
CA ASP A 500 2.02 1.33 30.88
C ASP A 500 1.06 1.70 29.72
N SER A 501 0.81 0.80 28.74
CA SER A 501 -0.05 1.07 27.57
C SER A 501 -1.53 0.77 27.74
#